data_AF-A0A7V8JYU5-F1
#
_entry.id   AF-A0A7V8JYU5-F1
#
_cell.length_a   1.000
_cell.length_b   1.000
_cell.length_c   1.000
_cell.angle_alpha   90.00
_cell.angle_beta   90.00
_cell.angle_gamma   90.00
#
_symmetry.space_group_name_H-M   'P 1'
#
loop_
_entity.id
_entity.type
_entity.pdbx_description
1 polymer ?
#
loop_
_entity_poly.entity_id
_entity_poly.type
_entity_poly.pdbx_seq_one_letter_code
_entity_poly.pdbx_strand_id
1 'polypeptide(L)'
;MRFRNAGRARQHAGASTPWALAGALALAGLLAGCGGGGGGGGGGLPFIPGPGGGTPGDDDAIVASSSVAGQCAAPRGGINPATGIGYPDRAGSLAIEKRWVRAWIDETYLWYNEVPTTLKAADYATPVAYFNVLKTPLTTASGRAKDRFHYIYDSEVYRQLSEAGVSAGYGIEFAFVRNSRPRDLRVAFTEPNSPAANAGIARGDLAPVSRTPL
;
A
#
# COMPACT_ATOMS: atom_id res chain seq x y z
N MET A 1 -39.99 -33.22 4.10
CA MET A 1 -40.09 -34.44 3.28
C MET A 1 -38.71 -34.78 2.72
N ARG A 2 -38.16 -35.95 3.07
CA ARG A 2 -36.94 -36.52 2.48
C ARG A 2 -37.34 -37.29 1.22
N PHE A 3 -36.62 -37.09 0.12
CA PHE A 3 -36.59 -38.06 -0.98
C PHE A 3 -35.18 -38.63 -1.10
N ARG A 4 -35.01 -39.81 -0.51
CA ARG A 4 -34.05 -40.82 -0.97
C ARG A 4 -34.72 -41.52 -2.15
N ASN A 5 -34.00 -41.72 -3.25
CA ASN A 5 -34.19 -42.96 -3.98
C ASN A 5 -32.84 -43.52 -4.43
N ALA A 6 -32.69 -44.80 -4.15
CA ALA A 6 -31.52 -45.62 -4.37
C ALA A 6 -31.87 -46.66 -5.45
N GLY A 7 -30.87 -47.09 -6.22
CA GLY A 7 -31.00 -48.21 -7.14
C GLY A 7 -29.82 -48.26 -8.10
N ARG A 8 -28.66 -48.77 -7.67
CA ARG A 8 -28.13 -50.10 -8.05
C ARG A 8 -28.08 -50.30 -9.58
N ALA A 9 -26.91 -50.16 -10.18
CA ALA A 9 -25.84 -51.16 -10.30
C ALA A 9 -25.98 -52.02 -11.57
N ARG A 10 -24.95 -51.98 -12.42
CA ARG A 10 -24.27 -53.18 -12.93
C ARG A 10 -22.96 -52.81 -13.63
N GLN A 11 -21.94 -53.58 -13.27
CA GLN A 11 -20.57 -53.54 -13.73
C GLN A 11 -20.48 -54.29 -15.06
N HIS A 12 -19.65 -53.82 -15.99
CA HIS A 12 -19.02 -54.68 -16.98
C HIS A 12 -17.52 -54.41 -17.01
N ALA A 13 -16.78 -55.49 -16.77
CA ALA A 13 -15.35 -55.59 -16.84
C ALA A 13 -14.89 -55.60 -18.31
N GLY A 14 -13.72 -55.03 -18.56
CA GLY A 14 -12.96 -55.16 -19.81
C GLY A 14 -11.51 -54.77 -19.53
N ALA A 15 -10.65 -55.78 -19.44
CA ALA A 15 -9.23 -55.66 -19.15
C ALA A 15 -8.41 -55.58 -20.45
N SER A 16 -7.32 -54.79 -20.46
CA SER A 16 -6.04 -55.13 -21.11
C SER A 16 -5.01 -54.00 -20.94
N THR A 17 -4.14 -54.16 -19.94
CA THR A 17 -2.65 -54.15 -19.95
C THR A 17 -1.81 -53.19 -20.84
N PRO A 18 -0.50 -52.97 -20.51
CA PRO A 18 0.07 -51.64 -20.33
C PRO A 18 1.21 -51.33 -21.31
N TRP A 19 1.65 -50.07 -21.40
CA TRP A 19 3.04 -49.75 -21.71
C TRP A 19 3.49 -48.50 -20.96
N ALA A 20 4.63 -48.67 -20.28
CA ALA A 20 5.40 -47.65 -19.63
C ALA A 20 6.14 -46.79 -20.66
N LEU A 21 6.33 -45.50 -20.36
CA LEU A 21 7.65 -44.91 -20.12
C LEU A 21 7.54 -43.37 -20.02
N ALA A 22 8.27 -42.84 -19.05
CA ALA A 22 8.87 -41.50 -18.99
C ALA A 22 7.89 -40.30 -19.09
N GLY A 23 7.68 -39.51 -18.04
CA GLY A 23 8.74 -38.82 -17.29
C GLY A 23 8.93 -37.42 -17.89
N ALA A 24 8.12 -36.45 -17.47
CA ALA A 24 8.37 -35.03 -17.69
C ALA A 24 7.77 -34.23 -16.53
N LEU A 25 8.65 -33.91 -15.58
CA LEU A 25 8.44 -32.99 -14.47
C LEU A 25 8.37 -31.57 -15.08
N ALA A 26 7.16 -31.05 -15.32
CA ALA A 26 7.00 -29.65 -15.75
C ALA A 26 7.00 -28.74 -14.53
N LEU A 27 8.22 -28.32 -14.19
CA LEU A 27 8.56 -27.36 -13.16
C LEU A 27 7.89 -26.00 -13.42
N ALA A 28 7.46 -25.36 -12.34
CA ALA A 28 6.85 -24.05 -12.29
C ALA A 28 7.68 -22.97 -13.04
N GLY A 29 7.01 -22.24 -13.94
CA GLY A 29 7.46 -20.95 -14.46
C GLY A 29 6.74 -19.82 -13.73
N LEU A 30 7.16 -19.53 -12.51
CA LEU A 30 6.83 -18.26 -11.86
C LEU A 30 7.51 -17.14 -12.65
N LEU A 31 6.73 -16.20 -13.20
CA LEU A 31 7.25 -14.89 -13.53
C LEU A 31 7.71 -14.24 -12.23
N ALA A 32 9.01 -14.30 -11.98
CA ALA A 32 9.69 -13.54 -10.95
C ALA A 32 9.68 -12.06 -11.35
N GLY A 33 8.71 -11.30 -10.86
CA GLY A 33 8.86 -9.87 -10.64
C GLY A 33 9.77 -9.65 -9.44
N CYS A 34 11.08 -9.78 -9.65
CA CYS A 34 12.11 -9.42 -8.68
C CYS A 34 12.42 -7.92 -8.85
N GLY A 35 11.85 -7.08 -8.01
CA GLY A 35 12.33 -5.72 -7.80
C GLY A 35 13.16 -5.67 -6.52
N GLY A 36 14.47 -5.83 -6.64
CA GLY A 36 15.42 -5.67 -5.52
C GLY A 36 16.56 -6.69 -5.53
N GLY A 37 17.51 -6.50 -6.45
CA GLY A 37 18.74 -7.30 -6.51
C GLY A 37 19.70 -6.98 -5.37
N GLY A 38 20.30 -8.01 -4.78
CA GLY A 38 21.37 -7.90 -3.80
C GLY A 38 22.27 -9.13 -3.75
N GLY A 39 23.58 -8.90 -3.88
CA GLY A 39 24.69 -9.86 -3.71
C GLY A 39 25.60 -9.90 -4.94
N GLY A 40 26.90 -9.59 -4.93
CA GLY A 40 27.88 -9.40 -3.85
C GLY A 40 29.16 -10.13 -4.30
N GLY A 41 30.25 -9.41 -4.59
CA GLY A 41 31.50 -10.02 -5.06
C GLY A 41 32.71 -9.06 -5.11
N GLY A 42 33.43 -8.97 -3.99
CA GLY A 42 34.90 -8.97 -3.93
C GLY A 42 35.70 -7.73 -4.33
N GLY A 43 36.23 -7.03 -3.31
CA GLY A 43 37.54 -6.36 -3.40
C GLY A 43 37.59 -4.94 -2.84
N GLY A 44 38.04 -4.78 -1.58
CA GLY A 44 38.65 -3.52 -1.13
C GLY A 44 38.27 -3.01 0.26
N LEU A 45 39.21 -3.19 1.20
CA LEU A 45 39.46 -2.45 2.45
C LEU A 45 38.67 -2.83 3.72
N PRO A 46 39.34 -2.99 4.89
CA PRO A 46 38.68 -3.33 6.14
C PRO A 46 38.05 -2.08 6.76
N PHE A 47 36.72 -2.05 6.84
CA PHE A 47 36.03 -1.15 7.76
C PHE A 47 35.77 -1.92 9.06
N ILE A 48 36.35 -1.45 10.16
CA ILE A 48 36.18 -2.01 11.50
C ILE A 48 34.92 -1.36 12.12
N PRO A 49 33.84 -2.09 12.44
CA PRO A 49 32.81 -1.55 13.31
C PRO A 49 33.29 -1.67 14.76
N GLY A 50 33.46 -0.53 15.43
CA GLY A 50 33.73 -0.48 16.86
C GLY A 50 32.53 -1.00 17.68
N PRO A 51 32.75 -1.52 18.91
CA PRO A 51 31.67 -2.08 19.72
C PRO A 51 30.92 -0.93 20.40
N GLY A 52 29.73 -0.62 19.90
CA GLY A 52 28.82 0.34 20.53
C GLY A 52 27.50 -0.34 20.87
N GLY A 53 27.44 -0.99 22.04
CA GLY A 53 26.16 -1.33 22.66
C GLY A 53 25.51 -0.04 23.15
N GLY A 54 24.51 0.45 22.42
CA GLY A 54 23.75 1.63 22.75
C GLY A 54 22.25 1.31 22.78
N THR A 55 21.60 1.67 23.87
CA THR A 55 20.15 1.62 24.08
C THR A 55 19.37 2.36 22.97
N PRO A 56 18.15 1.93 22.58
CA PRO A 56 17.45 2.55 21.46
C PRO A 56 16.68 3.81 21.89
N GLY A 57 17.01 4.95 21.27
CA GLY A 57 16.42 6.28 21.48
C GLY A 57 17.48 7.21 22.06
N ASP A 58 18.31 7.88 21.28
CA ASP A 58 17.97 9.16 20.64
C ASP A 58 19.07 9.60 19.65
N ASP A 59 19.76 8.65 19.01
CA ASP A 59 20.82 9.02 18.08
C ASP A 59 20.20 9.51 16.76
N ASP A 60 20.34 10.80 16.41
CA ASP A 60 19.98 11.40 15.11
C ASP A 60 20.76 10.78 13.92
N ALA A 61 21.55 9.73 14.16
CA ALA A 61 22.26 8.98 13.14
C ALA A 61 21.27 8.33 12.16
N ILE A 62 21.43 8.67 10.88
CA ILE A 62 20.68 8.07 9.78
C ILE A 62 21.22 6.65 9.57
N VAL A 63 20.34 5.67 9.69
CA VAL A 63 20.64 4.24 9.46
C VAL A 63 20.14 3.82 8.08
N ALA A 64 20.53 2.63 7.61
CA ALA A 64 19.93 2.05 6.41
C ALA A 64 18.44 1.77 6.66
N SER A 65 17.56 2.18 5.75
CA SER A 65 16.11 2.04 5.91
C SER A 65 15.71 0.57 6.09
N SER A 66 16.40 -0.34 5.38
CA SER A 66 16.21 -1.79 5.48
C SER A 66 16.47 -2.37 6.86
N SER A 67 17.36 -1.76 7.67
CA SER A 67 17.68 -2.24 9.03
C SER A 67 16.56 -2.01 10.05
N VAL A 68 15.70 -1.02 9.79
CA VAL A 68 14.60 -0.60 10.66
C VAL A 68 13.22 -0.79 10.02
N ALA A 69 13.16 -1.35 8.81
CA ALA A 69 11.92 -1.60 8.08
C ALA A 69 11.02 -2.63 8.78
N GLY A 70 9.71 -2.37 8.75
CA GLY A 70 8.69 -3.27 9.28
C GLY A 70 8.67 -3.43 10.80
N GLN A 71 9.35 -2.56 11.55
CA GLN A 71 9.33 -2.55 13.02
C GLN A 71 8.35 -1.51 13.53
N CYS A 72 7.15 -1.95 13.88
CA CYS A 72 6.01 -1.07 14.16
C CYS A 72 5.67 -1.02 15.65
N ALA A 73 5.27 0.15 16.14
CA ALA A 73 4.74 0.32 17.50
C ALA A 73 3.45 -0.48 17.69
N ALA A 74 2.65 -0.60 16.63
CA ALA A 74 1.46 -1.45 16.55
C ALA A 74 1.53 -2.33 15.29
N PRO A 75 2.19 -3.50 15.35
CA PRO A 75 2.30 -4.40 14.21
C PRO A 75 0.93 -4.89 13.74
N ARG A 76 0.72 -4.96 12.42
CA ARG A 76 -0.52 -5.52 11.88
C ARG A 76 -0.56 -7.03 12.14
N GLY A 77 -1.72 -7.49 12.58
CA GLY A 77 -2.02 -8.92 12.69
C GLY A 77 -2.78 -9.44 11.47
N GLY A 78 -2.90 -10.76 11.38
CA GLY A 78 -3.70 -11.42 10.34
C GLY A 78 -2.98 -11.59 9.00
N ILE A 79 -3.77 -11.80 7.95
CA ILE A 79 -3.31 -12.11 6.60
C ILE A 79 -3.35 -10.86 5.73
N ASN A 80 -2.25 -10.57 5.04
CA ASN A 80 -2.16 -9.51 4.06
C ASN A 80 -2.99 -9.89 2.82
N PRO A 81 -4.00 -9.10 2.43
CA PRO A 81 -4.89 -9.42 1.31
C PRO A 81 -4.18 -9.40 -0.06
N ALA A 82 -3.04 -8.72 -0.18
CA ALA A 82 -2.25 -8.66 -1.42
C ALA A 82 -1.46 -9.95 -1.68
N THR A 83 -0.92 -10.56 -0.62
CA THR A 83 0.03 -11.67 -0.73
C THR A 83 -0.52 -13.01 -0.24
N GLY A 84 -1.63 -13.00 0.51
CA GLY A 84 -2.23 -14.21 1.09
C GLY A 84 -1.41 -14.81 2.24
N ILE A 85 -0.35 -14.14 2.69
CA ILE A 85 0.47 -14.54 3.84
C ILE A 85 0.33 -13.54 4.98
N GLY A 86 0.77 -13.90 6.19
CA GLY A 86 0.75 -13.01 7.35
C GLY A 86 1.54 -11.72 7.11
N TYR A 87 1.12 -10.61 7.73
CA TYR A 87 1.91 -9.38 7.70
C TYR A 87 3.33 -9.64 8.28
N PRO A 88 4.41 -9.19 7.61
CA PRO A 88 5.78 -9.41 8.07
C PRO A 88 6.21 -8.45 9.19
N ASP A 89 5.29 -7.61 9.68
CA ASP A 89 5.53 -6.59 10.69
C ASP A 89 6.05 -7.21 11.99
N ARG A 90 7.01 -6.55 12.62
CA ARG A 90 7.62 -6.93 13.90
C ARG A 90 7.33 -5.87 14.95
N ALA A 91 7.27 -6.28 16.21
CA ALA A 91 7.14 -5.35 17.32
C ALA A 91 8.33 -4.37 17.35
N GLY A 92 8.03 -3.09 17.50
CA GLY A 92 8.97 -1.98 17.52
C GLY A 92 8.45 -0.80 18.36
N SER A 93 8.78 0.42 17.95
CA SER A 93 8.35 1.65 18.63
C SER A 93 8.15 2.80 17.66
N LEU A 94 7.45 3.85 18.08
CA LEU A 94 7.27 5.07 17.27
C LEU A 94 8.62 5.72 16.91
N ALA A 95 9.64 5.57 17.76
CA ALA A 95 10.98 6.06 17.48
C ALA A 95 11.60 5.30 16.29
N ILE A 96 11.42 3.97 16.23
CA ILE A 96 11.93 3.15 15.12
C ILE A 96 11.18 3.47 13.82
N GLU A 97 9.86 3.66 13.88
CA GLU A 97 9.08 4.08 12.70
C GLU A 97 9.57 5.44 12.15
N LYS A 98 9.85 6.41 13.02
CA LYS A 98 10.40 7.71 12.59
C LYS A 98 11.83 7.59 12.04
N ARG A 99 12.66 6.70 12.60
CA ARG A 99 13.99 6.38 12.04
C ARG A 99 13.87 5.82 10.64
N TRP A 100 12.92 4.91 10.42
CA TRP A 100 12.62 4.37 9.09
C TRP A 100 12.21 5.48 8.12
N VAL A 101 11.30 6.38 8.52
CA VAL A 101 10.89 7.52 7.68
C VAL A 101 12.09 8.41 7.31
N ARG A 102 12.95 8.75 8.28
CA ARG A 102 14.12 9.61 8.01
C ARG A 102 15.12 8.93 7.06
N ALA A 103 15.40 7.65 7.29
CA ALA A 103 16.29 6.84 6.45
C ALA A 103 15.75 6.68 5.03
N TRP A 104 14.45 6.40 4.89
CA TRP A 104 13.80 6.24 3.60
C TRP A 104 13.84 7.54 2.78
N ILE A 105 13.56 8.70 3.42
CA ILE A 105 13.74 10.00 2.77
C ILE A 105 15.19 10.19 2.32
N ASP A 106 16.17 9.81 3.13
CA ASP A 106 17.59 9.96 2.76
C ASP A 106 17.98 9.10 1.55
N GLU A 107 17.38 7.91 1.43
CA GLU A 107 17.68 6.95 0.36
C GLU A 107 16.90 7.20 -0.93
N THR A 108 15.65 7.68 -0.85
CA THR A 108 14.72 7.67 -2.01
C THR A 108 14.21 9.04 -2.44
N TYR A 109 14.35 10.07 -1.62
CA TYR A 109 13.82 11.39 -1.95
C TYR A 109 14.75 12.15 -2.89
N LEU A 110 14.18 12.72 -3.96
CA LEU A 110 14.94 13.42 -5.01
C LEU A 110 15.80 14.59 -4.48
N TRP A 111 15.33 15.27 -3.42
CA TRP A 111 16.02 16.43 -2.82
C TRP A 111 16.43 16.15 -1.38
N TYR A 112 16.90 14.93 -1.09
CA TYR A 112 17.31 14.51 0.26
C TYR A 112 18.34 15.46 0.90
N ASN A 113 19.25 16.02 0.10
CA ASN A 113 20.28 16.95 0.55
C ASN A 113 19.76 18.36 0.90
N GLU A 114 18.51 18.67 0.58
CA GLU A 114 17.86 19.95 0.92
C GLU A 114 16.98 19.85 2.18
N VAL A 115 16.85 18.65 2.75
CA VAL A 115 16.08 18.43 3.98
C VAL A 115 16.86 19.06 5.16
N PRO A 116 16.23 19.96 5.95
CA PRO A 116 16.92 20.62 7.05
C PRO A 116 17.42 19.63 8.11
N THR A 117 18.71 19.73 8.46
CA THR A 117 19.36 18.90 9.49
C THR A 117 18.92 19.22 10.91
N THR A 118 18.16 20.30 11.10
CA THR A 118 17.61 20.73 12.39
C THR A 118 16.34 20.00 12.81
N LEU A 119 15.73 19.20 11.92
CA LEU A 119 14.47 18.51 12.17
C LEU A 119 14.70 17.23 12.99
N LYS A 120 14.28 17.23 14.26
CA LYS A 120 14.44 16.09 15.16
C LYS A 120 13.17 15.26 15.24
N ALA A 121 13.29 13.93 15.19
CA ALA A 121 12.16 13.01 15.29
C ALA A 121 11.37 13.14 16.61
N ALA A 122 12.04 13.56 17.69
CA ALA A 122 11.43 13.77 19.00
C ALA A 122 10.39 14.90 19.02
N ASP A 123 10.52 15.88 18.13
CA ASP A 123 9.64 17.07 18.11
C ASP A 123 8.26 16.79 17.49
N TYR A 124 8.06 15.58 16.93
CA TYR A 124 6.85 15.21 16.22
C TYR A 124 6.12 14.07 16.94
N ALA A 125 4.80 14.13 17.07
CA ALA A 125 4.06 13.07 17.77
C ALA A 125 4.02 11.75 16.98
N THR A 126 3.94 11.80 15.65
CA THR A 126 3.74 10.63 14.79
C THR A 126 4.75 10.57 13.64
N PRO A 127 5.00 9.40 13.04
CA PRO A 127 5.82 9.29 11.84
C PRO A 127 5.27 10.08 10.65
N VAL A 128 3.94 10.19 10.53
CA VAL A 128 3.28 10.98 9.47
C VAL A 128 3.54 12.47 9.65
N ALA A 129 3.44 12.99 10.89
CA ALA A 129 3.76 14.38 11.18
C ALA A 129 5.22 14.70 10.83
N TYR A 130 6.13 13.76 11.13
CA TYR A 130 7.54 13.90 10.79
C TYR A 130 7.79 13.82 9.27
N PHE A 131 7.17 12.86 8.57
CA PHE A 131 7.25 12.77 7.11
C PHE A 131 6.86 14.09 6.44
N ASN A 132 5.77 14.72 6.86
CA ASN A 132 5.25 15.95 6.25
C ASN A 132 6.25 17.12 6.22
N VAL A 133 7.20 17.15 7.16
CA VAL A 133 8.25 18.19 7.23
C VAL A 133 9.58 17.77 6.58
N LEU A 134 9.79 16.47 6.36
CA LEU A 134 11.01 15.92 5.76
C LEU A 134 11.00 16.09 4.24
N LYS A 135 11.06 17.35 3.79
CA LYS A 135 11.10 17.74 2.37
C LYS A 135 11.88 19.03 2.19
N THR A 136 12.09 19.42 0.93
CA THR A 136 12.78 20.67 0.61
C THR A 136 11.92 21.88 1.01
N PRO A 137 12.49 22.88 1.71
CA PRO A 137 11.80 24.14 1.99
C PRO A 137 11.86 25.12 0.81
N LEU A 138 12.59 24.78 -0.26
CA LEU A 138 12.84 25.70 -1.36
C LEU A 138 11.62 25.89 -2.26
N THR A 139 11.60 27.04 -2.95
CA THR A 139 10.59 27.38 -3.95
C THR A 139 11.22 27.49 -5.34
N THR A 140 10.41 27.25 -6.38
CA THR A 140 10.77 27.50 -7.77
C THR A 140 10.89 29.01 -8.04
N ALA A 141 11.47 29.39 -9.18
CA ALA A 141 11.56 30.79 -9.61
C ALA A 141 10.18 31.48 -9.73
N SER A 142 9.12 30.71 -9.94
CA SER A 142 7.73 31.18 -9.97
C SER A 142 7.07 31.30 -8.58
N GLY A 143 7.82 31.13 -7.49
CA GLY A 143 7.34 31.26 -6.11
C GLY A 143 6.52 30.06 -5.60
N ARG A 144 6.49 28.94 -6.32
CA ARG A 144 5.77 27.73 -5.89
C ARG A 144 6.70 26.84 -5.07
N ALA A 145 6.16 26.09 -4.11
CA ALA A 145 6.95 25.05 -3.43
C ALA A 145 7.57 24.11 -4.47
N LYS A 146 8.87 23.81 -4.31
CA LYS A 146 9.60 22.93 -5.22
C LYS A 146 9.03 21.52 -5.17
N ASP A 147 8.69 21.06 -3.97
CA ASP A 147 7.94 19.83 -3.77
C ASP A 147 6.45 20.12 -3.51
N ARG A 148 5.61 19.69 -4.46
CA ARG A 148 4.13 19.73 -4.39
C ARG A 148 3.51 18.33 -4.39
N PHE A 149 4.35 17.31 -4.35
CA PHE A 149 3.97 15.92 -4.56
C PHE A 149 4.36 15.04 -3.35
N HIS A 150 4.74 15.67 -2.23
CA HIS A 150 4.95 15.02 -0.94
C HIS A 150 3.64 14.65 -0.27
N TYR A 151 3.23 13.39 -0.38
CA TYR A 151 2.05 12.86 0.29
C TYR A 151 2.26 11.39 0.65
N ILE A 152 1.41 10.91 1.55
CA ILE A 152 1.35 9.51 1.98
C ILE A 152 -0.07 8.99 1.76
N TYR A 153 -0.17 7.70 1.45
CA TYR A 153 -1.42 6.95 1.44
C TYR A 153 -1.31 5.78 2.41
N ASP A 154 -2.45 5.40 2.99
CA ASP A 154 -2.54 4.09 3.64
C ASP A 154 -2.25 2.98 2.62
N SER A 155 -1.54 1.93 3.05
CA SER A 155 -1.09 0.86 2.15
C SER A 155 -2.25 0.14 1.45
N GLU A 156 -3.37 -0.09 2.14
CA GLU A 156 -4.52 -0.76 1.53
C GLU A 156 -5.26 0.18 0.57
N VAL A 157 -5.35 1.47 0.91
CA VAL A 157 -5.91 2.48 -0.01
C VAL A 157 -5.08 2.58 -1.28
N TYR A 158 -3.75 2.65 -1.16
CA TYR A 158 -2.85 2.68 -2.31
C TYR A 158 -3.01 1.42 -3.18
N ARG A 159 -3.08 0.24 -2.57
CA ARG A 159 -3.30 -1.02 -3.29
C ARG A 159 -4.61 -1.02 -4.07
N GLN A 160 -5.71 -0.58 -3.45
CA GLN A 160 -7.01 -0.49 -4.12
C GLN A 160 -6.96 0.46 -5.33
N LEU A 161 -6.29 1.60 -5.17
CA LEU A 161 -6.11 2.59 -6.24
C LEU A 161 -5.21 2.09 -7.37
N SER A 162 -4.06 1.47 -7.05
CA SER A 162 -3.02 1.13 -8.01
C SER A 162 -3.20 -0.23 -8.69
N GLU A 163 -3.77 -1.22 -7.99
CA GLU A 163 -3.84 -2.60 -8.50
C GLU A 163 -5.25 -3.07 -8.79
N ALA A 164 -6.24 -2.64 -7.99
CA ALA A 164 -7.61 -3.13 -8.14
C ALA A 164 -8.42 -2.32 -9.17
N GLY A 165 -7.89 -1.20 -9.68
CA GLY A 165 -8.64 -0.25 -10.51
C GLY A 165 -9.87 0.33 -9.79
N VAL A 166 -9.95 0.14 -8.47
CA VAL A 166 -11.02 0.65 -7.63
C VAL A 166 -10.61 2.07 -7.28
N SER A 167 -11.20 3.04 -7.99
CA SER A 167 -11.12 4.44 -7.58
C SER A 167 -11.74 4.55 -6.19
N ALA A 168 -10.97 5.00 -5.20
CA ALA A 168 -11.50 5.36 -3.89
C ALA A 168 -12.42 6.57 -4.06
N GLY A 169 -13.69 6.32 -4.35
CA GLY A 169 -14.73 7.31 -4.46
C GLY A 169 -15.58 7.38 -3.19
N TYR A 170 -16.48 8.36 -3.14
CA TYR A 170 -17.48 8.43 -2.06
C TYR A 170 -18.55 7.33 -2.16
N GLY A 171 -18.52 6.48 -3.19
CA GLY A 171 -19.57 5.50 -3.48
C GLY A 171 -20.86 6.14 -4.00
N ILE A 172 -20.75 7.25 -4.74
CA ILE A 172 -21.88 7.97 -5.33
C ILE A 172 -21.78 7.90 -6.85
N GLU A 173 -22.86 7.49 -7.49
CA GLU A 173 -23.08 7.65 -8.92
C GLU A 173 -24.12 8.74 -9.16
N PHE A 174 -23.90 9.64 -10.11
CA PHE A 174 -24.85 10.68 -10.49
C PHE A 174 -25.46 10.42 -11.86
N ALA A 175 -26.73 10.75 -12.04
CA ALA A 175 -27.40 10.75 -13.33
C ALA A 175 -28.11 12.08 -13.57
N PHE A 176 -28.05 12.55 -14.82
CA PHE A 176 -28.88 13.65 -15.27
C PHE A 176 -30.29 13.14 -15.53
N VAL A 177 -31.24 13.57 -14.70
CA VAL A 177 -32.68 13.40 -14.98
C VAL A 177 -33.10 14.39 -16.07
N ARG A 178 -32.50 15.60 -16.05
CA ARG A 178 -32.68 16.60 -17.11
C ARG A 178 -31.34 17.28 -17.41
N ASN A 179 -30.85 17.15 -18.63
CA ASN A 179 -29.57 17.74 -19.06
C ASN A 179 -29.73 19.15 -19.68
N SER A 180 -30.96 19.56 -20.01
CA SER A 180 -31.29 20.93 -20.42
C SER A 180 -31.51 21.84 -19.21
N ARG A 181 -31.32 23.16 -19.38
CA ARG A 181 -31.55 24.12 -18.29
C ARG A 181 -33.04 24.20 -17.92
N PRO A 182 -33.39 24.22 -16.62
CA PRO A 182 -32.52 24.04 -15.45
C PRO A 182 -32.10 22.57 -15.30
N ARG A 183 -30.79 22.29 -15.15
CA ARG A 183 -30.31 20.91 -15.05
C ARG A 183 -30.81 20.25 -13.77
N ASP A 184 -31.24 18.99 -13.86
CA ASP A 184 -31.60 18.14 -12.73
C ASP A 184 -30.60 16.99 -12.68
N LEU A 185 -29.63 17.09 -11.75
CA LEU A 185 -28.62 16.09 -11.47
C LEU A 185 -28.98 15.43 -10.15
N ARG A 186 -29.08 14.10 -10.14
CA ARG A 186 -29.45 13.34 -8.94
C ARG A 186 -28.48 12.20 -8.68
N VAL A 187 -28.45 11.75 -7.44
CA VAL A 187 -27.77 10.51 -7.06
C VAL A 187 -28.51 9.33 -7.69
N ALA A 188 -27.86 8.68 -8.64
CA ALA A 188 -28.34 7.47 -9.31
C ALA A 188 -28.13 6.24 -8.44
N PHE A 189 -27.03 6.17 -7.71
CA PHE A 189 -26.71 5.04 -6.84
C PHE A 189 -25.82 5.50 -5.68
N THR A 190 -26.05 4.91 -4.51
CA THR A 190 -25.15 5.00 -3.37
C THR A 190 -24.71 3.59 -3.01
N GLU A 191 -23.41 3.33 -3.02
CA GLU A 191 -22.85 2.03 -2.67
C GLU A 191 -23.03 1.75 -1.16
N PRO A 192 -23.51 0.56 -0.75
CA PRO A 192 -23.66 0.21 0.66
C PRO A 192 -22.34 0.30 1.42
N ASN A 193 -22.37 0.81 2.65
CA ASN A 193 -21.20 1.03 3.52
C ASN A 193 -20.14 2.00 2.96
N SER A 194 -20.47 2.76 1.92
CA SER A 194 -19.59 3.81 1.38
C SER A 194 -19.58 5.08 2.25
N PRO A 195 -18.59 5.97 2.07
CA PRO A 195 -18.58 7.28 2.73
C PRO A 195 -19.89 8.07 2.51
N ALA A 196 -20.50 7.99 1.33
CA ALA A 196 -21.76 8.65 1.04
C ALA A 196 -22.95 8.03 1.75
N ALA A 197 -23.01 6.69 1.84
CA ALA A 197 -24.03 6.01 2.63
C ALA A 197 -23.93 6.40 4.11
N ASN A 198 -22.71 6.49 4.63
CA ASN A 198 -22.44 6.94 6.01
C ASN A 198 -22.77 8.42 6.23
N ALA A 199 -22.70 9.24 5.19
CA ALA A 199 -23.14 10.64 5.20
C ALA A 199 -24.66 10.80 4.98
N GLY A 200 -25.41 9.70 4.83
CA GLY A 200 -26.86 9.71 4.63
C GLY A 200 -27.31 10.11 3.21
N ILE A 201 -26.39 10.13 2.24
CA ILE A 201 -26.71 10.44 0.85
C ILE A 201 -27.38 9.24 0.20
N ALA A 202 -28.62 9.41 -0.26
CA ALA A 202 -29.43 8.35 -0.81
C ALA A 202 -29.69 8.53 -2.31
N ARG A 203 -30.05 7.42 -2.98
CA ARG A 203 -30.58 7.46 -4.35
C ARG A 203 -31.75 8.44 -4.42
N GLY A 204 -31.70 9.34 -5.40
CA GLY A 204 -32.74 10.34 -5.65
C GLY A 204 -32.43 11.72 -5.07
N ASP A 205 -31.40 11.85 -4.24
CA ASP A 205 -30.96 13.14 -3.69
C ASP A 205 -30.51 14.08 -4.81
N LEU A 206 -30.86 15.37 -4.66
CA LEU A 206 -30.48 16.40 -5.60
C LEU A 206 -29.01 16.77 -5.41
N ALA A 207 -28.21 16.62 -6.48
CA ALA A 207 -26.83 17.03 -6.47
C ALA A 207 -26.72 18.55 -6.72
N PRO A 208 -25.87 19.27 -5.97
CA PRO A 208 -25.64 20.69 -6.24
C PRO A 208 -24.98 20.87 -7.61
N VAL A 209 -25.72 21.43 -8.56
CA VAL A 209 -25.16 21.84 -9.85
C VAL A 209 -24.56 23.23 -9.69
N SER A 210 -23.23 23.33 -9.77
CA SER A 210 -22.51 24.61 -9.80
C SER A 210 -23.15 25.57 -10.81
N ARG A 211 -23.38 26.83 -10.39
CA ARG A 211 -23.93 27.88 -11.26
C ARG A 211 -22.87 28.50 -12.19
N THR A 212 -21.62 28.07 -12.09
CA THR A 212 -20.54 28.61 -12.92
C THR A 212 -20.63 28.01 -14.33
N PRO A 213 -20.79 28.82 -15.39
CA PRO A 213 -20.58 28.33 -16.74
C PRO A 213 -19.13 27.86 -16.89
N LEU A 214 -18.93 26.74 -17.60
CA LEU A 214 -17.61 26.30 -18.08
C LEU A 214 -17.04 27.31 -19.07
#